data_AF-A0A8J9SHW5-F1
#
_entry.id   AF-A0A8J9SHW5-F1
#
_cell.length_a   1.000
_cell.length_b   1.000
_cell.length_c   1.000
_cell.angle_alpha   90.00
_cell.angle_beta   90.00
_cell.angle_gamma   90.00
#
_symmetry.space_group_name_H-M   'P 1'
#
loop_
_entity.id
_entity.type
_entity.pdbx_description
1 polymer ?
#
loop_
_entity_poly.entity_id
_entity_poly.type
_entity_poly.pdbx_seq_one_letter_code
_entity_poly.pdbx_strand_id
1 'polypeptide(L)' 'MSGRGKGGKGLGKGGAKRHRKVLRDNIQGITKPAIRRLARRGGV' A
#
# COMPACT_ATOMS: atom_id res chain seq x y z
N MET A 1 7.25 -24.08 14.43
CA MET A 1 6.74 -23.87 13.05
C MET A 1 5.23 -23.67 13.14
N SER A 2 4.73 -22.45 13.08
CA SER A 2 3.28 -22.20 13.02
C SER A 2 2.89 -21.84 11.59
N GLY A 3 2.28 -22.81 10.91
CA GLY A 3 1.78 -22.69 9.55
C GLY A 3 0.68 -21.64 9.48
N ARG A 4 0.97 -20.50 8.84
CA ARG A 4 -0.03 -19.51 8.50
C ARG A 4 -0.68 -19.97 7.19
N GLY A 5 -1.81 -20.67 7.30
CA GLY A 5 -2.59 -21.13 6.16
C GLY A 5 -2.96 -19.98 5.21
N LYS A 6 -3.20 -20.30 3.94
CA LYS A 6 -3.71 -19.35 2.93
C LYS A 6 -5.12 -18.90 3.36
N GLY A 7 -5.20 -17.82 4.13
CA GLY A 7 -6.43 -17.07 4.34
C GLY A 7 -6.93 -16.55 3.00
N GLY A 8 -8.18 -16.88 2.65
CA GLY A 8 -8.80 -16.49 1.38
C GLY A 8 -8.77 -14.98 1.13
N LYS A 9 -8.93 -14.59 -0.14
CA LYS A 9 -8.89 -13.20 -0.59
C LYS A 9 -10.19 -12.48 -0.18
N GLY A 10 -10.32 -12.13 1.09
CA GLY A 10 -11.40 -11.29 1.60
C GLY A 10 -11.19 -9.83 1.18
N LEU A 11 -11.46 -9.49 -0.08
CA LEU A 11 -11.52 -8.09 -0.53
C LEU A 11 -12.81 -7.44 -0.03
N GLY A 12 -12.92 -7.24 1.28
CA GLY A 12 -13.95 -6.41 1.87
C GLY A 12 -13.75 -4.94 1.49
N LYS A 13 -14.81 -4.30 0.97
CA LYS A 13 -14.95 -2.88 0.57
C LYS A 13 -13.71 -2.26 -0.12
N GLY A 14 -13.49 -2.64 -1.38
CA GLY A 14 -12.61 -1.94 -2.33
C GLY A 14 -13.40 -1.33 -3.49
N GLY A 15 -14.25 -0.34 -3.23
CA GLY A 15 -14.99 0.39 -4.27
C GLY A 15 -14.16 1.50 -4.94
N ALA A 16 -14.64 2.00 -6.09
CA ALA A 16 -13.99 3.04 -6.88
C ALA A 16 -13.62 4.29 -6.06
N LYS A 17 -12.36 4.74 -6.14
CA LYS A 17 -11.95 6.01 -5.53
C LYS A 17 -12.42 7.17 -6.42
N ARG A 18 -13.45 7.88 -5.95
CA ARG A 18 -13.88 9.20 -6.44
C ARG A 18 -12.68 10.17 -6.56
N HIS A 19 -12.77 11.08 -7.53
CA HIS A 19 -11.84 12.15 -7.91
C HIS A 19 -10.66 12.41 -6.94
N ARG A 20 -9.43 12.28 -7.46
CA ARG A 20 -8.14 12.35 -6.76
C ARG A 20 -8.08 13.51 -5.76
N LYS A 21 -8.01 13.19 -4.46
CA LYS A 21 -7.84 14.18 -3.38
C LYS A 21 -6.36 14.53 -3.18
N VAL A 22 -6.04 15.80 -3.43
CA VAL A 22 -4.95 16.62 -2.86
C VAL A 22 -3.53 16.08 -3.02
N LEU A 23 -2.62 16.93 -3.51
CA LEU A 23 -1.19 16.65 -3.58
C LEU A 23 -0.68 16.31 -2.16
N ARG A 24 -0.16 15.10 -1.97
CA ARG A 24 0.52 14.70 -0.74
C ARG A 24 2.01 14.59 -1.00
N ASP A 25 2.79 15.16 -0.10
CA ASP A 25 4.24 15.15 -0.21
C ASP A 25 4.81 13.77 0.12
N ASN A 26 5.43 13.15 -0.88
CA ASN A 26 6.14 11.87 -0.74
C ASN A 26 7.62 12.06 -0.37
N ILE A 27 8.03 13.27 0.01
CA ILE A 27 9.43 13.74 0.03
C ILE A 27 10.34 13.06 1.07
N GLN A 28 9.80 12.29 2.02
CA GLN A 28 10.57 11.59 3.06
C GLN A 28 11.25 10.31 2.54
N GLY A 29 11.96 10.39 1.42
CA GLY A 29 12.40 9.30 0.54
C GLY A 29 13.30 8.21 1.14
N ILE A 30 13.81 8.39 2.36
CA ILE A 30 14.74 7.44 3.00
C ILE A 30 14.15 6.83 4.29
N THR A 31 12.94 7.22 4.67
CA THR A 31 12.29 6.65 5.87
C THR A 31 11.80 5.22 5.61
N LYS A 32 11.83 4.37 6.66
CA LYS A 32 11.31 3.00 6.63
C LYS A 32 9.89 2.87 6.02
N PRO A 33 8.91 3.72 6.35
CA PRO A 33 7.60 3.67 5.70
C PRO A 33 7.62 4.12 4.23
N ALA A 34 8.50 5.06 3.84
CA ALA A 34 8.62 5.48 2.44
C ALA A 34 9.19 4.37 1.55
N ILE A 35 10.24 3.68 1.99
CA ILE A 35 10.82 2.53 1.27
C ILE A 35 9.78 1.41 1.11
N ARG A 36 8.99 1.11 2.16
CA ARG A 36 7.89 0.15 2.07
C ARG A 36 6.82 0.56 1.05
N ARG A 37 6.52 1.86 0.92
CA ARG A 37 5.59 2.37 -0.11
C ARG A 37 6.20 2.28 -1.50
N LEU A 38 7.47 2.64 -1.67
CA LEU A 38 8.21 2.58 -2.94
C LEU A 38 8.20 1.15 -3.50
N ALA A 39 8.58 0.18 -2.68
CA ALA A 39 8.59 -1.24 -3.05
C ALA A 39 7.21 -1.77 -3.45
N ARG A 40 6.14 -1.27 -2.82
CA ARG A 40 4.76 -1.66 -3.14
C ARG A 40 4.19 -0.96 -4.39
N ARG A 41 4.68 0.23 -4.71
CA ARG A 41 4.31 0.96 -5.93
C ARG A 41 5.13 0.51 -7.15
N GLY A 42 6.31 -0.05 -6.93
CA GLY A 42 7.22 -0.49 -7.99
C GLY A 42 8.22 0.58 -8.44
N GLY A 43 8.50 1.61 -7.61
CA GLY A 43 9.51 2.62 -7.93
C GLY A 43 9.05 3.79 -8.81
N VAL A 44 7.73 4.01 -8.96
CA VAL A 44 7.12 5.10 -9.75
C VAL A 44 6.50 6.21 -8.90
#